data_AF-A0A661CMA7-F1
#
_entry.id   AF-A0A661CMA7-F1
#
_cell.length_a   1.000
_cell.length_b   1.000
_cell.length_c   1.000
_cell.angle_alpha   90.00
_cell.angle_beta   90.00
_cell.angle_gamma   90.00
#
_symmetry.space_group_name_H-M   'P 1'
#
loop_
_entity.id
_entity.type
_entity.pdbx_description
1 polymer ?
#
loop_
_entity_poly.entity_id
_entity_poly.type
_entity_poly.pdbx_seq_one_letter_code
_entity_poly.pdbx_strand_id
1 'polypeptide(L)' 'MLYIDDFIWLPNIVEKLAIKHRVTQDEVEEVFFNRPRYRFVESGYEPNEDVYSANGQTDAGRYLIVFFIHKLAKTALI' A
#
# COMPACT_ATOMS: atom_id res chain seq x y z
N MET A 1 13.74 7.30 5.81
CA MET A 1 12.27 7.33 5.81
C MET A 1 11.82 6.42 4.67
N LEU A 2 10.90 5.50 4.92
CA LEU A 2 10.39 4.61 3.86
C LEU A 2 9.73 5.47 2.77
N TYR A 3 9.97 5.12 1.52
CA TYR A 3 9.45 5.82 0.34
C TYR A 3 9.15 4.77 -0.71
N ILE A 4 7.96 4.85 -1.32
CA ILE A 4 7.46 3.93 -2.33
C ILE A 4 7.15 4.73 -3.59
N ASP A 5 7.65 4.28 -4.74
CA ASP A 5 7.42 4.91 -6.04
C ASP A 5 6.99 3.91 -7.14
N ASP A 6 6.84 2.63 -6.79
CA ASP A 6 6.39 1.58 -7.71
C ASP A 6 5.48 0.55 -7.01
N PHE A 7 4.64 -0.12 -7.78
CA PHE A 7 3.59 -1.01 -7.26
C PHE A 7 3.51 -2.32 -8.04
N ILE A 8 3.48 -3.43 -7.30
CA ILE A 8 3.10 -4.74 -7.83
C ILE A 8 1.70 -5.04 -7.33
N TRP A 9 0.77 -5.19 -8.27
CA TRP A 9 -0.64 -5.42 -7.99
C TRP A 9 -1.02 -6.88 -8.24
N LEU A 10 -1.48 -7.57 -7.21
CA LEU A 10 -2.06 -8.90 -7.39
C LEU A 10 -3.49 -8.78 -7.94
N PRO A 11 -3.84 -9.41 -9.09
CA PRO A 11 -5.15 -9.21 -9.73
C PRO A 11 -6.34 -9.53 -8.82
N ASN A 12 -6.22 -10.56 -7.98
CA ASN A 12 -7.25 -10.94 -7.01
C ASN A 12 -7.40 -9.91 -5.87
N ILE A 13 -6.35 -9.17 -5.53
CA ILE A 13 -6.42 -8.06 -4.57
C ILE A 13 -7.13 -6.87 -5.20
N VAL A 14 -6.80 -6.51 -6.45
CA VAL A 14 -7.47 -5.43 -7.19
C VAL A 14 -8.98 -5.69 -7.26
N GLU A 15 -9.38 -6.91 -7.63
CA GLU A 15 -10.79 -7.31 -7.67
C GLU A 15 -11.45 -7.19 -6.28
N LYS A 16 -10.78 -7.66 -5.23
CA LYS A 16 -11.28 -7.58 -3.85
C LYS A 16 -11.44 -6.13 -3.37
N LEU A 17 -10.50 -5.25 -3.70
CA LEU A 17 -10.57 -3.82 -3.37
C LEU A 17 -11.79 -3.17 -4.01
N ALA A 18 -12.00 -3.40 -5.31
CA ALA A 18 -13.15 -2.87 -6.02
C ALA A 18 -14.49 -3.39 -5.46
N ILE A 19 -14.62 -4.71 -5.30
CA ILE A 19 -15.90 -5.34 -4.92
C ILE A 19 -16.22 -5.14 -3.44
N LYS A 20 -15.26 -5.40 -2.55
CA LYS A 20 -15.51 -5.43 -1.09
C LYS A 20 -15.33 -4.08 -0.43
N HIS A 21 -14.41 -3.27 -0.95
CA HIS A 21 -14.02 -2.02 -0.31
C HIS A 21 -14.43 -0.78 -1.11
N ARG A 22 -14.84 -0.96 -2.38
CA ARG A 22 -15.08 0.14 -3.33
C ARG A 22 -13.88 1.08 -3.35
N VAL A 23 -12.68 0.50 -3.41
CA VAL A 23 -11.40 1.20 -3.46
C VAL A 23 -10.77 0.91 -4.82
N THR A 24 -10.33 1.94 -5.52
CA THR A 24 -9.55 1.81 -6.77
C THR A 24 -8.05 1.70 -6.48
N GLN A 25 -7.26 1.29 -7.48
CA GLN A 25 -5.80 1.33 -7.38
C GLN A 25 -5.32 2.77 -7.20
N ASP A 26 -5.88 3.73 -7.95
CA ASP A 26 -5.55 5.15 -7.84
C ASP A 26 -5.73 5.67 -6.41
N GLU A 27 -6.86 5.36 -5.74
CA GLU A 27 -7.09 5.75 -4.35
C GLU A 27 -6.03 5.17 -3.39
N VAL A 28 -5.55 3.95 -3.67
CA VAL A 28 -4.46 3.36 -2.90
C VAL A 28 -3.16 4.11 -3.16
N GLU A 29 -2.81 4.36 -4.41
CA GLU A 29 -1.57 5.06 -4.81
C GLU A 29 -1.52 6.49 -4.26
N GLU A 30 -2.64 7.22 -4.26
CA GLU A 30 -2.78 8.54 -3.64
C GLU A 30 -2.34 8.55 -2.17
N VAL A 31 -2.62 7.48 -1.40
CA VAL A 31 -2.17 7.36 -0.01
C VAL A 31 -0.64 7.41 0.10
N PHE A 32 0.08 6.78 -0.84
CA PHE A 32 1.54 6.76 -0.88
C PHE A 32 2.12 8.07 -1.41
N PHE A 33 1.49 8.70 -2.40
CA PHE A 33 2.01 9.91 -3.03
C PHE A 33 1.70 11.20 -2.28
N ASN A 34 0.66 11.22 -1.44
CA ASN A 34 0.28 12.40 -0.67
C ASN A 34 1.19 12.61 0.55
N ARG A 35 0.68 12.24 1.74
CA ARG A 35 1.40 12.39 3.01
C ARG A 35 1.29 11.09 3.80
N PRO A 36 1.91 9.99 3.30
CA PRO A 36 1.80 8.70 3.96
C PRO A 36 2.47 8.74 5.33
N ARG A 37 1.83 8.07 6.29
CA ARG A 37 2.48 7.65 7.53
C ARG A 37 2.73 6.16 7.48
N TYR A 38 3.97 5.79 7.18
CA TYR A 38 4.41 4.40 7.18
C TYR A 38 4.60 3.86 8.60
N ARG A 39 4.20 2.61 8.83
CA ARG A 39 4.39 1.89 10.08
C ARG A 39 4.85 0.46 9.80
N PHE A 40 5.91 0.02 10.47
CA PHE A 40 6.27 -1.40 10.49
C PHE A 40 5.16 -2.20 11.19
N VAL A 41 4.75 -3.31 10.59
CA VAL A 41 3.72 -4.20 11.13
C VAL A 41 4.36 -5.46 11.68
N GLU A 42 5.04 -6.22 10.84
CA GLU A 42 5.71 -7.46 11.22
C GLU A 42 6.81 -7.84 10.22
N SER A 43 7.71 -8.73 10.63
CA SER A 43 8.72 -9.28 9.73
C SER A 43 8.09 -10.18 8.68
N GLY A 44 8.64 -10.13 7.47
CA GLY A 44 8.20 -10.95 6.36
C GLY A 44 8.56 -12.43 6.51
N TYR A 45 7.95 -13.27 5.68
CA TYR A 45 8.38 -14.67 5.53
C TYR A 45 9.76 -14.75 4.86
N GLU A 46 9.97 -13.92 3.83
CA GLU A 46 11.25 -13.81 3.11
C GLU A 46 12.10 -12.68 3.71
N PRO A 47 13.44 -12.84 3.76
CA PRO A 47 14.33 -11.79 4.24
C PRO A 47 14.18 -10.49 3.45
N ASN A 48 14.03 -9.38 4.17
CA ASN A 48 13.81 -8.03 3.63
C ASN A 48 12.45 -7.81 2.94
N GLU A 49 11.48 -8.70 3.15
CA GLU A 49 10.10 -8.55 2.67
C GLU A 49 9.13 -8.27 3.82
N ASP A 50 9.50 -7.32 4.67
CA ASP A 50 8.73 -6.94 5.85
C ASP A 50 7.39 -6.30 5.47
N VAL A 51 6.39 -6.52 6.33
CA VAL A 51 5.05 -5.98 6.16
C VAL A 51 4.99 -4.60 6.80
N TYR A 52 4.52 -3.64 6.03
CA TYR A 52 4.28 -2.27 6.47
C TYR A 52 2.81 -1.89 6.25
N SER A 53 2.38 -0.82 6.91
CA SER A 53 1.16 -0.11 6.55
C SER A 53 1.44 1.34 6.17
N ALA A 54 0.76 1.81 5.13
CA ALA A 54 0.67 3.22 4.76
C ALA A 54 -0.68 3.75 5.23
N ASN A 55 -0.67 4.74 6.12
CA ASN A 55 -1.88 5.40 6.60
C ASN A 55 -1.92 6.79 6.00
N GLY A 56 -3.02 7.15 5.36
CA GLY A 56 -3.13 8.46 4.73
C GLY A 56 -4.53 8.73 4.21
N GLN A 57 -4.59 9.73 3.35
CA GLN A 57 -5.84 10.23 2.81
C GLN A 57 -5.72 10.32 1.28
N THR A 58 -6.78 9.90 0.61
CA THR A 58 -6.97 10.07 -0.84
C THR A 58 -7.17 11.55 -1.18
N ASP A 59 -7.10 11.90 -2.46
CA ASP A 59 -7.34 13.25 -2.95
C ASP A 59 -8.77 13.71 -2.68
N ALA A 60 -9.72 12.77 -2.72
CA ALA A 60 -11.12 12.99 -2.35
C ALA A 60 -11.36 13.07 -0.82
N GLY A 61 -10.32 12.96 0.00
CA GLY A 61 -10.41 13.09 1.45
C GLY A 61 -10.78 11.80 2.20
N ARG A 62 -10.78 10.65 1.54
CA ARG A 62 -11.06 9.36 2.18
C ARG A 62 -9.84 8.87 2.94
N TYR A 63 -10.02 8.47 4.20
CA TYR A 63 -8.94 7.86 4.98
C TYR A 63 -8.80 6.38 4.65
N LEU A 64 -7.57 5.95 4.35
CA LEU A 64 -7.23 4.56 4.06
C LEU A 64 -6.02 4.12 4.89
N ILE A 65 -6.03 2.84 5.26
CA ILE A 65 -4.86 2.08 5.72
C ILE A 65 -4.58 1.01 4.67
N VAL A 66 -3.39 1.03 4.10
CA VAL A 66 -2.95 0.09 3.07
C VAL A 66 -1.85 -0.77 3.67
N PHE A 67 -2.06 -2.08 3.75
CA PHE A 67 -1.02 -3.04 4.13
C PHE A 67 -0.29 -3.48 2.87
N PHE A 68 1.04 -3.55 2.94
CA PHE A 68 1.87 -3.93 1.81
C PHE A 68 3.15 -4.60 2.27
N ILE A 69 3.70 -5.42 1.40
CA ILE A 69 5.06 -5.95 1.55
C ILE A 69 6.02 -4.96 0.88
N HIS A 70 7.00 -4.47 1.63
CA HIS A 70 8.06 -3.67 1.07
C HIS A 70 9.04 -4.59 0.33
N LYS A 71 9.07 -4.48 -1.00
CA LYS A 71 10.05 -5.14 -1.84
C LYS A 71 11.28 -4.24 -2.00
N LEU A 72 12.34 -4.80 -2.58
CA LEU A 72 13.50 -4.01 -3.00
C LEU A 72 13.09 -2.91 -3.99
N ALA A 73 13.98 -1.94 -4.19
CA ALA A 73 13.77 -0.84 -5.14
C ALA A 73 12.52 0.03 -4.88
N LYS A 74 12.10 0.17 -3.61
CA LYS A 74 10.97 1.04 -3.19
C LYS A 74 9.62 0.60 -3.77
N THR A 75 9.47 -0.69 -4.04
CA THR A 75 8.24 -1.24 -4.59
C THR A 75 7.33 -1.74 -3.47
N ALA A 76 6.04 -1.43 -3.55
CA ALA A 76 5.02 -2.01 -2.69
C ALA A 76 4.30 -3.15 -3.41
N LEU A 77 4.32 -4.35 -2.83
CA LEU A 77 3.43 -5.43 -3.25
C LEU A 77 2.12 -5.30 -2.47
N ILE A 78 1.03 -5.09 -3.20
CA ILE A 78 -0.33 -4.91 -2.68
C ILE A 78 -1.17 -6.17 -2.91
#